data_AF-A0A515LD63-F1
#
_entry.id   AF-A0A515LD63-F1
#
_cell.length_a   1.000
_cell.length_b   1.000
_cell.length_c   1.000
_cell.angle_alpha   90.00
_cell.angle_beta   90.00
_cell.angle_gamma   90.00
#
_symmetry.space_group_name_H-M   'P 1'
#
loop_
_entity.id
_entity.type
_entity.pdbx_description
1 polymer ?
#
loop_
_entity_poly.entity_id
_entity_poly.type
_entity_poly.pdbx_seq_one_letter_code
_entity_poly.pdbx_strand_id
1 'polypeptide(L)'
;MLFARTGQQLTASRRWRIDTALAGIFRERGLSNLDQLVCLLADAREEKLTHEVVEALLNNETYFFRDRLMFDLLASEVLPDLASKRAETRRLSIWSAGCSTGQEALSLAMLFADQPQRWQGWRIDILATDISSRAIEAAKRGVYSQFEIQRGLGVSQMLSWFTETPEGWRPRPELSRPIRFQRRNLLDAPPDPQRFDLVLCRNVLLYFAAVNRERALGRLAAATAPDGWLMIGAGETVTGHSDAFSAACDTSGLYRRLPRSAPQPVKLGIGR
;
A
#
# COMPACT_ATOMS: atom_id res chain seq x y z
N MET A 1 20.13 3.84 8.45
CA MET A 1 20.08 3.05 7.20
C MET A 1 18.65 2.71 6.77
N LEU A 2 17.76 2.15 7.62
CA LEU A 2 16.32 2.00 7.30
C LEU A 2 15.67 3.33 6.88
N PHE A 3 15.70 4.35 7.75
CA PHE A 3 15.14 5.68 7.45
C PHE A 3 15.67 6.30 6.15
N ALA A 4 16.97 6.20 5.90
CA ALA A 4 17.59 6.80 4.70
C ALA A 4 17.13 6.14 3.39
N ARG A 5 16.86 4.82 3.43
CA ARG A 5 16.50 4.03 2.23
C ARG A 5 15.01 3.93 2.00
N THR A 6 14.21 3.92 3.08
CA THR A 6 12.76 3.65 3.01
C THR A 6 11.90 4.79 3.54
N GLY A 7 12.50 5.74 4.25
CA GLY A 7 11.77 6.78 4.97
C GLY A 7 11.10 6.32 6.26
N GLN A 8 11.11 5.01 6.56
CA GLN A 8 10.45 4.42 7.72
C GLN A 8 11.30 4.55 9.00
N GLN A 9 10.62 4.67 10.14
CA GLN A 9 11.22 4.71 11.46
C GLN A 9 10.70 3.57 12.34
N LEU A 10 11.62 2.98 13.09
CA LEU A 10 11.31 2.05 14.17
C LEU A 10 11.17 2.87 15.47
N THR A 11 9.96 2.93 16.01
CA THR A 11 9.71 3.56 17.31
C THR A 11 10.32 2.74 18.44
N ALA A 12 10.59 3.37 19.59
CA ALA A 12 11.13 2.68 20.77
C ALA A 12 10.25 1.46 21.19
N SER A 13 8.93 1.60 21.10
CA SER A 13 7.95 0.54 21.37
C SER A 13 8.02 -0.67 20.43
N ARG A 14 8.74 -0.58 19.32
CA ARG A 14 8.88 -1.64 18.30
C ARG A 14 10.30 -2.21 18.23
N ARG A 15 11.21 -1.79 19.11
CA ARG A 15 12.60 -2.29 19.17
C ARG A 15 12.68 -3.79 19.43
N TRP A 16 11.73 -4.35 20.19
CA TRP A 16 11.65 -5.79 20.46
C TRP A 16 11.60 -6.65 19.17
N ARG A 17 11.11 -6.09 18.06
CA ARG A 17 11.04 -6.79 16.78
C ARG A 17 12.39 -6.97 16.12
N ILE A 18 13.38 -6.16 16.46
CA ILE A 18 14.70 -6.17 15.80
C ILE A 18 15.30 -7.57 15.95
N ASP A 19 15.31 -8.11 17.16
CA ASP A 19 15.91 -9.42 17.43
C ASP A 19 15.18 -10.53 16.68
N THR A 20 13.85 -10.55 16.72
CA THR A 20 13.05 -11.56 16.00
C THR A 20 13.17 -11.44 14.48
N ALA A 21 13.17 -10.22 13.95
CA ALA A 21 13.28 -9.97 12.52
C ALA A 21 14.65 -10.34 11.95
N LEU A 22 15.72 -10.09 12.72
CA LEU A 22 17.10 -10.31 12.29
C LEU A 22 17.63 -11.69 12.69
N ALA A 23 16.89 -12.50 13.46
CA ALA A 23 17.31 -13.82 13.92
C ALA A 23 17.77 -14.76 12.79
N GLY A 24 17.11 -14.71 11.63
CA GLY A 24 17.53 -15.46 10.44
C GLY A 24 18.91 -15.03 9.93
N ILE A 25 19.10 -13.71 9.79
CA ILE A 25 20.37 -13.11 9.35
C ILE A 25 21.49 -13.42 10.33
N PHE A 26 21.22 -13.35 11.64
CA PHE A 26 22.21 -13.69 12.68
C PHE A 26 22.66 -15.14 12.55
N ARG A 27 21.72 -16.06 12.33
CA ARG A 27 22.03 -17.48 12.17
C ARG A 27 22.83 -17.76 10.90
N GLU A 28 22.42 -17.20 9.76
CA GLU A 28 23.08 -17.40 8.47
C GLU A 28 24.49 -16.80 8.44
N ARG A 29 24.71 -15.68 9.13
CA ARG A 29 25.99 -14.97 9.18
C ARG A 29 26.84 -15.31 10.41
N GLY A 30 26.36 -16.19 11.31
CA GLY A 30 27.06 -16.56 12.54
C GLY A 30 27.25 -15.41 13.53
N LEU A 31 26.33 -14.43 13.56
CA LEU A 31 26.41 -13.26 14.43
C LEU A 31 25.79 -13.55 15.80
N SER A 32 26.43 -13.04 16.84
CA SER A 32 26.04 -13.26 18.24
C SER A 32 25.36 -12.06 18.89
N ASN A 33 25.51 -10.87 18.31
CA ASN A 33 24.94 -9.63 18.84
C ASN A 33 24.78 -8.55 17.74
N LEU A 34 24.05 -7.50 18.08
CA LEU A 34 23.78 -6.39 17.18
C LEU A 34 25.03 -5.57 16.83
N ASP A 35 25.99 -5.44 17.73
CA ASP A 35 27.21 -4.66 17.50
C ASP A 35 28.06 -5.25 16.37
N GLN A 36 28.16 -6.59 16.31
CA GLN A 36 28.80 -7.29 15.19
C GLN A 36 28.11 -6.99 13.86
N LEU A 37 26.77 -6.97 13.85
CA LEU A 37 26.01 -6.61 12.65
C LEU A 37 26.29 -5.15 12.26
N VAL A 38 26.31 -4.22 13.21
CA VAL A 38 26.58 -2.79 12.94
C VAL A 38 27.98 -2.61 12.35
N CYS A 39 28.99 -3.31 12.85
CA CYS A 39 30.34 -3.29 12.30
C CYS A 39 30.37 -3.77 10.84
N LEU A 40 29.66 -4.86 10.50
CA LEU A 40 29.57 -5.34 9.12
C LEU A 40 28.83 -4.36 8.20
N LEU A 41 27.75 -3.74 8.69
CA LEU A 41 26.97 -2.76 7.94
C LEU A 41 27.72 -1.44 7.69
N ALA A 42 28.82 -1.18 8.40
CA ALA A 42 29.68 -0.03 8.14
C ALA A 42 30.56 -0.22 6.90
N ASP A 43 30.75 -1.46 6.43
CA ASP A 43 31.50 -1.76 5.20
C ASP A 43 30.60 -1.58 3.97
N ALA A 44 30.97 -0.66 3.08
CA ALA A 44 30.24 -0.41 1.84
C ALA A 44 30.16 -1.62 0.89
N ARG A 45 31.02 -2.63 1.07
CA ARG A 45 30.99 -3.90 0.31
C ARG A 45 29.82 -4.80 0.74
N GLU A 46 29.28 -4.62 1.94
CA GLU A 46 28.16 -5.39 2.48
C GLU A 46 26.78 -4.78 2.11
N GLU A 47 26.66 -4.26 0.88
CA GLU A 47 25.42 -3.68 0.36
C GLU A 47 24.27 -4.72 0.32
N LYS A 48 24.61 -5.98 0.05
CA LYS A 48 23.64 -7.09 0.07
C LYS A 48 23.09 -7.35 1.47
N LEU A 49 23.95 -7.43 2.47
CA LEU A 49 23.55 -7.61 3.88
C LEU A 49 22.71 -6.42 4.35
N THR A 50 23.13 -5.21 3.96
CA THR A 50 22.37 -3.98 4.19
C THR A 50 20.96 -4.11 3.62
N HIS A 51 20.82 -4.53 2.37
CA HIS A 51 19.51 -4.75 1.78
C HIS A 51 18.68 -5.81 2.55
N GLU A 52 19.27 -6.95 2.92
CA GLU A 52 18.62 -8.02 3.69
C GLU A 52 18.09 -7.53 5.05
N VAL A 53 18.89 -6.74 5.77
CA VAL A 53 18.51 -6.16 7.07
C VAL A 53 17.34 -5.18 6.90
N VAL A 54 17.36 -4.34 5.85
CA VAL A 54 16.22 -3.45 5.56
C VAL A 54 14.96 -4.26 5.28
N GLU A 55 15.03 -5.27 4.42
CA GLU A 55 13.88 -6.11 4.09
C GLU A 55 13.30 -6.82 5.32
N ALA A 56 14.16 -7.30 6.22
CA ALA A 56 13.74 -7.94 7.47
C ALA A 56 13.04 -6.98 8.44
N LEU A 57 13.47 -5.72 8.48
CA LEU A 57 12.90 -4.70 9.38
C LEU A 57 11.59 -4.07 8.87
N LEU A 58 11.27 -4.23 7.59
CA LEU A 58 10.00 -3.74 7.03
C LEU A 58 8.80 -4.51 7.62
N ASN A 59 7.74 -3.78 7.97
CA ASN A 59 6.52 -4.43 8.43
C ASN A 59 5.58 -4.75 7.27
N ASN A 60 5.56 -6.02 6.88
CA ASN A 60 4.78 -6.51 5.74
C ASN A 60 3.47 -7.19 6.17
N GLU A 61 2.98 -6.98 7.40
CA GLU A 61 1.71 -7.58 7.83
C GLU A 61 0.54 -7.13 6.95
N THR A 62 -0.11 -8.09 6.29
CA THR A 62 -1.27 -7.88 5.44
C THR A 62 -2.15 -9.13 5.45
N TYR A 63 -3.42 -8.97 5.09
CA TYR A 63 -4.38 -10.06 4.93
C TYR A 63 -5.54 -9.62 4.03
N PHE A 64 -6.28 -10.58 3.50
CA PHE A 64 -7.37 -10.28 2.57
C PHE A 64 -8.46 -9.46 3.25
N PHE A 65 -8.97 -8.45 2.54
CA PHE A 65 -9.96 -7.49 3.05
C PHE A 65 -9.64 -6.95 4.45
N ARG A 66 -8.37 -6.61 4.71
CA ARG A 66 -7.96 -5.92 5.95
C ARG A 66 -8.82 -4.68 6.16
N ASP A 67 -9.43 -4.56 7.34
CA ASP A 67 -10.51 -3.62 7.67
C ASP A 67 -11.68 -3.72 6.67
N ARG A 68 -12.40 -4.86 6.68
CA ARG A 68 -13.48 -5.22 5.74
C ARG A 68 -14.45 -4.05 5.45
N LEU A 69 -14.88 -3.36 6.50
CA LEU A 69 -15.77 -2.20 6.42
C LEU A 69 -15.31 -1.16 5.38
N MET A 70 -14.01 -0.92 5.27
CA MET A 70 -13.48 0.05 4.31
C MET A 70 -13.60 -0.44 2.85
N PHE A 71 -13.44 -1.75 2.61
CA PHE A 71 -13.69 -2.33 1.29
C PHE A 71 -15.17 -2.35 0.94
N ASP A 72 -16.03 -2.56 1.93
CA ASP A 72 -17.48 -2.48 1.74
C ASP A 72 -17.89 -1.06 1.33
N LEU A 73 -17.33 -0.03 1.98
CA LEU A 73 -17.50 1.38 1.60
C LEU A 73 -16.96 1.70 0.20
N LEU A 74 -15.81 1.13 -0.18
CA LEU A 74 -15.32 1.25 -1.56
C LEU A 74 -16.36 0.73 -2.56
N ALA A 75 -16.94 -0.44 -2.28
CA ALA A 75 -17.90 -1.09 -3.16
C ALA A 75 -19.25 -0.36 -3.22
N SER A 76 -19.73 0.17 -2.09
CA SER A 76 -21.05 0.81 -1.98
C SER A 76 -21.07 2.28 -2.37
N GLU A 77 -19.94 3.00 -2.26
CA GLU A 77 -19.90 4.45 -2.47
C GLU A 77 -18.87 4.87 -3.54
N VAL A 78 -17.60 4.54 -3.33
CA VAL A 78 -16.49 5.09 -4.14
C VAL A 78 -16.49 4.56 -5.57
N LEU A 79 -16.57 3.24 -5.73
CA LEU A 79 -16.60 2.62 -7.05
C LEU A 79 -17.83 3.01 -7.87
N PRO A 80 -19.05 3.10 -7.32
CA PRO A 80 -20.20 3.70 -8.00
C PRO A 80 -19.97 5.12 -8.52
N ASP A 81 -19.44 6.02 -7.68
CA ASP A 81 -19.16 7.41 -8.04
C ASP A 81 -18.16 7.48 -9.19
N LEU A 82 -17.06 6.73 -9.08
CA LEU A 82 -16.05 6.64 -10.13
C LEU A 82 -16.61 6.03 -11.43
N ALA A 83 -17.46 5.01 -11.33
CA ALA A 83 -18.10 4.42 -12.50
C ALA A 83 -19.01 5.41 -13.24
N SER A 84 -19.72 6.29 -12.51
CA SER A 84 -20.50 7.35 -13.12
C SER A 84 -19.61 8.36 -13.85
N LYS A 85 -18.52 8.83 -13.20
CA LYS A 85 -17.57 9.80 -13.77
C LYS A 85 -16.75 9.27 -14.95
N ARG A 86 -16.61 7.95 -15.07
CA ARG A 86 -15.82 7.29 -16.13
C ARG A 86 -16.68 6.50 -17.11
N ALA A 87 -18.00 6.70 -17.11
CA ALA A 87 -18.95 5.92 -17.92
C ALA A 87 -18.64 5.93 -19.43
N GLU A 88 -18.09 7.04 -19.94
CA GLU A 88 -17.71 7.20 -21.35
C GLU A 88 -16.49 6.34 -21.72
N THR A 89 -15.47 6.33 -20.87
CA THR A 89 -14.21 5.60 -21.13
C THR A 89 -14.25 4.15 -20.66
N ARG A 90 -15.14 3.83 -19.72
CA ARG A 90 -15.28 2.55 -19.04
C ARG A 90 -13.93 2.02 -18.53
N ARG A 91 -13.12 2.91 -17.98
CA ARG A 91 -11.79 2.57 -17.48
C ARG A 91 -11.61 3.12 -16.07
N LEU A 92 -11.08 2.27 -15.19
CA LEU A 92 -10.64 2.66 -13.86
C LEU A 92 -9.17 2.28 -13.68
N SER A 93 -8.38 3.25 -13.21
CA SER A 93 -7.00 3.07 -12.83
C SER A 93 -6.83 3.22 -11.33
N ILE A 94 -6.32 2.18 -10.68
CA ILE A 94 -6.21 2.09 -9.22
C ILE A 94 -4.74 1.90 -8.83
N TRP A 95 -4.31 2.55 -7.76
CA TRP A 95 -2.97 2.36 -7.19
C TRP A 95 -3.07 1.85 -5.74
N SER A 96 -2.59 0.65 -5.47
CA SER A 96 -2.35 0.12 -4.12
C SER A 96 -0.88 0.39 -3.76
N ALA A 97 -0.65 1.39 -2.92
CA ALA A 97 0.67 1.85 -2.48
C ALA A 97 1.02 1.26 -1.10
N GLY A 98 2.03 0.39 -1.06
CA GLY A 98 2.35 -0.47 0.07
C GLY A 98 1.55 -1.77 0.05
N CYS A 99 1.49 -2.43 -1.12
CA CYS A 99 0.64 -3.60 -1.32
C CYS A 99 1.11 -4.86 -0.57
N SER A 100 2.31 -4.82 0.03
CA SER A 100 2.96 -5.96 0.67
C SER A 100 2.93 -7.19 -0.25
N THR A 101 2.51 -8.35 0.26
CA THR A 101 2.46 -9.64 -0.44
C THR A 101 1.25 -9.80 -1.37
N GLY A 102 0.51 -8.73 -1.67
CA GLY A 102 -0.48 -8.69 -2.76
C GLY A 102 -1.94 -8.90 -2.37
N GLN A 103 -2.24 -9.23 -1.11
CA GLN A 103 -3.60 -9.50 -0.64
C GLN A 103 -4.54 -8.29 -0.80
N GLU A 104 -4.05 -7.05 -0.60
CA GLU A 104 -4.86 -5.83 -0.82
C GLU A 104 -5.27 -5.69 -2.30
N ALA A 105 -4.31 -5.87 -3.22
CA ALA A 105 -4.56 -5.76 -4.65
C ALA A 105 -5.52 -6.85 -5.16
N LEU A 106 -5.40 -8.07 -4.64
CA LEU A 106 -6.35 -9.15 -4.94
C LEU A 106 -7.73 -8.90 -4.33
N SER A 107 -7.80 -8.32 -3.13
CA SER A 107 -9.09 -7.93 -2.51
C SER A 107 -9.81 -6.89 -3.36
N LEU A 108 -9.09 -5.91 -3.91
CA LEU A 108 -9.64 -4.96 -4.89
C LEU A 108 -10.13 -5.68 -6.15
N ALA A 109 -9.33 -6.57 -6.73
CA ALA A 109 -9.72 -7.31 -7.92
C ALA A 109 -11.00 -8.14 -7.68
N MET A 110 -11.13 -8.76 -6.50
CA MET A 110 -12.34 -9.50 -6.10
C MET A 110 -13.59 -8.60 -6.04
N LEU A 111 -13.49 -7.34 -5.61
CA LEU A 111 -14.64 -6.42 -5.62
C LEU A 111 -15.23 -6.22 -7.02
N PHE A 112 -14.39 -6.22 -8.05
CA PHE A 112 -14.83 -6.13 -9.45
C PHE A 112 -15.36 -7.48 -9.95
N ALA A 113 -14.65 -8.55 -9.64
CA ALA A 113 -14.98 -9.89 -10.11
C ALA A 113 -16.28 -10.43 -9.50
N ASP A 114 -16.61 -10.04 -8.26
CA ASP A 114 -17.87 -10.37 -7.57
C ASP A 114 -19.09 -9.62 -8.14
N GLN A 115 -18.90 -8.62 -9.02
CA GLN A 115 -19.98 -7.83 -9.65
C GLN A 115 -19.85 -7.81 -11.19
N PRO A 116 -19.85 -8.97 -11.87
CA PRO A 116 -19.50 -9.05 -13.29
C PRO A 116 -20.48 -8.30 -14.21
N GLN A 117 -21.77 -8.22 -13.86
CA GLN A 117 -22.76 -7.46 -14.64
C GLN A 117 -22.48 -5.95 -14.59
N ARG A 118 -22.06 -5.45 -13.43
CA ARG A 118 -21.77 -4.01 -13.25
C ARG A 118 -20.53 -3.58 -14.02
N TRP A 119 -19.50 -4.42 -14.00
CA TRP A 119 -18.19 -4.14 -14.58
C TRP A 119 -18.01 -4.72 -15.97
N GLN A 120 -19.09 -5.17 -16.61
CA GLN A 120 -19.04 -5.70 -17.96
C GLN A 120 -18.55 -4.63 -18.94
N GLY A 121 -17.50 -4.97 -19.71
CA GLY A 121 -16.89 -4.06 -20.67
C GLY A 121 -16.04 -2.94 -20.04
N TRP A 122 -15.83 -2.98 -18.72
CA TRP A 122 -14.88 -2.09 -18.05
C TRP A 122 -13.46 -2.63 -18.13
N ARG A 123 -12.50 -1.72 -18.33
CA ARG A 123 -11.07 -1.99 -18.16
C ARG A 123 -10.63 -1.54 -16.78
N ILE A 124 -10.24 -2.48 -15.94
CA ILE A 124 -9.68 -2.21 -14.61
C ILE A 124 -8.18 -2.43 -14.66
N ASP A 125 -7.39 -1.39 -14.36
CA ASP A 125 -5.93 -1.48 -14.23
C ASP A 125 -5.53 -1.18 -12.77
N ILE A 126 -4.95 -2.16 -12.08
CA ILE A 126 -4.47 -2.04 -10.70
C ILE A 126 -2.94 -2.05 -10.70
N LEU A 127 -2.33 -0.93 -10.36
CA LEU A 127 -0.90 -0.87 -10.04
C LEU A 127 -0.74 -1.16 -8.55
N ALA A 128 0.01 -2.20 -8.20
CA ALA A 128 0.31 -2.56 -6.83
C ALA A 128 1.82 -2.40 -6.59
N THR A 129 2.20 -1.58 -5.61
CA THR A 129 3.60 -1.24 -5.40
C THR A 129 4.02 -1.41 -3.96
N ASP A 130 5.24 -1.86 -3.74
CA ASP A 130 5.85 -1.93 -2.41
C ASP A 130 7.34 -1.65 -2.49
N ILE A 131 7.93 -1.19 -1.39
CA ILE A 131 9.38 -0.98 -1.29
C ILE A 131 10.11 -2.31 -1.08
N SER A 132 9.44 -3.27 -0.42
CA SER A 132 9.93 -4.61 -0.15
C SER A 132 9.98 -5.42 -1.44
N SER A 133 11.19 -5.72 -1.90
CA SER A 133 11.41 -6.61 -3.02
C SER A 133 10.92 -8.03 -2.71
N ARG A 134 11.12 -8.51 -1.47
CA ARG A 134 10.65 -9.83 -1.04
C ARG A 134 9.13 -9.93 -1.10
N ALA A 135 8.42 -8.88 -0.68
CA ALA A 135 6.97 -8.84 -0.70
C ALA A 135 6.43 -8.80 -2.14
N ILE A 136 7.04 -7.99 -3.02
CA ILE A 136 6.66 -7.94 -4.44
C ILE A 136 6.87 -9.28 -5.15
N GLU A 137 7.99 -9.97 -4.90
CA GLU A 137 8.21 -11.28 -5.50
C GLU A 137 7.24 -12.33 -4.95
N ALA A 138 6.86 -12.25 -3.67
CA ALA A 138 5.78 -13.09 -3.13
C ALA A 138 4.43 -12.79 -3.79
N ALA A 139 4.08 -11.52 -3.96
CA ALA A 139 2.84 -11.08 -4.60
C ALA A 139 2.75 -11.56 -6.07
N LYS A 140 3.87 -11.47 -6.81
CA LYS A 140 3.97 -11.99 -8.18
C LYS A 140 3.85 -13.51 -8.26
N ARG A 141 4.44 -14.24 -7.30
CA ARG A 141 4.26 -15.70 -7.21
C ARG A 141 2.80 -16.06 -6.95
N GLY A 142 2.11 -15.26 -6.13
CA GLY A 142 0.68 -15.42 -5.88
C GLY A 142 0.34 -16.77 -5.25
N VAL A 143 1.17 -17.24 -4.32
CA VAL A 143 0.93 -18.48 -3.57
C VAL A 143 0.72 -18.13 -2.12
N TYR A 144 -0.40 -18.54 -1.55
CA TYR A 144 -0.80 -18.25 -0.18
C TYR A 144 -0.99 -19.54 0.61
N SER A 145 -0.49 -19.59 1.84
CA SER A 145 -0.73 -20.71 2.74
C SER A 145 -2.21 -20.81 3.16
N GLN A 146 -2.60 -21.95 3.73
CA GLN A 146 -3.93 -22.15 4.32
C GLN A 146 -4.26 -21.05 5.35
N PHE A 147 -3.29 -20.67 6.18
CA PHE A 147 -3.46 -19.63 7.18
C PHE A 147 -3.72 -18.26 6.53
N GLU A 148 -2.95 -17.90 5.51
CA GLU A 148 -3.08 -16.61 4.83
C GLU A 148 -4.39 -16.48 4.07
N ILE A 149 -4.82 -17.55 3.37
CA ILE A 149 -6.05 -17.52 2.57
C ILE A 149 -7.30 -17.45 3.46
N GLN A 150 -7.29 -18.11 4.62
CA GLN A 150 -8.41 -18.08 5.57
C GLN A 150 -8.46 -16.79 6.40
N ARG A 151 -7.38 -16.00 6.42
CA ARG A 151 -7.33 -14.72 7.10
C ARG A 151 -8.03 -13.64 6.27
N GLY A 152 -9.34 -13.53 6.45
CA GLY A 152 -10.19 -12.45 5.92
C GLY A 152 -11.05 -12.82 4.71
N LEU A 153 -10.83 -13.99 4.09
CA LEU A 153 -11.75 -14.53 3.07
C LEU A 153 -12.78 -15.47 3.70
N GLY A 154 -14.03 -15.33 3.27
CA GLY A 154 -15.03 -16.37 3.49
C GLY A 154 -14.77 -17.58 2.59
N VAL A 155 -15.22 -18.76 3.01
CA VAL A 155 -15.02 -20.03 2.28
C VAL A 155 -15.54 -19.94 0.83
N SER A 156 -16.69 -19.30 0.63
CA SER A 156 -17.26 -19.12 -0.73
C SER A 156 -16.35 -18.28 -1.62
N GLN A 157 -15.83 -17.14 -1.14
CA GLN A 157 -14.90 -16.31 -1.92
C GLN A 157 -13.60 -17.07 -2.24
N MET A 158 -13.07 -17.79 -1.25
CA MET A 158 -11.87 -18.62 -1.43
C MET A 158 -12.07 -19.64 -2.57
N LEU A 159 -13.14 -20.42 -2.54
CA LEU A 159 -13.41 -21.46 -3.55
C LEU A 159 -13.75 -20.88 -4.93
N SER A 160 -14.39 -19.71 -4.98
CA SER A 160 -14.71 -19.01 -6.23
C SER A 160 -13.46 -18.49 -6.93
N TRP A 161 -12.48 -18.01 -6.18
CA TRP A 161 -11.40 -17.17 -6.71
C TRP A 161 -10.00 -17.73 -6.60
N PHE A 162 -9.83 -18.82 -5.83
CA PHE A 162 -8.55 -19.49 -5.67
C PHE A 162 -8.66 -20.96 -6.07
N THR A 163 -7.51 -21.54 -6.38
CA THR A 163 -7.33 -22.96 -6.64
C THR A 163 -6.27 -23.48 -5.71
N GLU A 164 -6.56 -24.58 -5.01
CA GLU A 164 -5.60 -25.27 -4.18
C GLU A 164 -4.57 -25.98 -5.07
N THR A 165 -3.29 -25.84 -4.72
CA THR A 165 -2.15 -26.46 -5.41
C THR A 165 -1.20 -27.06 -4.36
N PRO A 166 -0.25 -27.93 -4.75
CA PRO A 166 0.72 -28.49 -3.81
C PRO A 166 1.56 -27.44 -3.06
N GLU A 167 1.73 -26.26 -3.64
CA GLU A 167 2.50 -25.15 -3.04
C GLU A 167 1.64 -24.25 -2.13
N GLY A 168 0.31 -24.41 -2.16
CA GLY A 168 -0.67 -23.56 -1.47
C GLY A 168 -1.79 -23.10 -2.41
N TRP A 169 -2.48 -22.03 -2.02
CA TRP A 169 -3.60 -21.46 -2.76
C TRP A 169 -3.12 -20.42 -3.75
N ARG A 170 -3.54 -20.57 -5.02
CA ARG A 170 -3.22 -19.62 -6.10
C ARG A 170 -4.48 -18.89 -6.55
N PRO A 171 -4.42 -17.56 -6.78
CA PRO A 171 -5.54 -16.83 -7.34
C PRO A 171 -5.75 -17.30 -8.77
N ARG A 172 -7.02 -17.39 -9.18
CA ARG A 172 -7.35 -17.70 -10.57
C ARG A 172 -6.85 -16.57 -11.50
N PRO A 173 -6.47 -16.87 -12.75
CA PRO A 173 -5.87 -15.90 -13.67
C PRO A 173 -6.70 -14.62 -13.87
N GLU A 174 -8.03 -14.74 -13.79
CA GLU A 174 -8.95 -13.61 -13.96
C GLU A 174 -8.76 -12.54 -12.88
N LEU A 175 -8.39 -12.93 -11.65
CA LEU A 175 -8.12 -11.99 -10.56
C LEU A 175 -6.75 -11.32 -10.69
N SER A 176 -5.73 -12.02 -11.19
CA SER A 176 -4.38 -11.49 -11.28
C SER A 176 -4.19 -10.63 -12.53
N ARG A 177 -4.95 -10.88 -13.60
CA ARG A 177 -4.88 -10.16 -14.88
C ARG A 177 -4.95 -8.62 -14.78
N PRO A 178 -5.83 -7.99 -13.98
CA PRO A 178 -5.86 -6.53 -13.87
C PRO A 178 -4.69 -5.96 -13.07
N ILE A 179 -3.87 -6.80 -12.40
CA ILE A 179 -2.88 -6.36 -11.43
C ILE A 179 -1.48 -6.36 -12.02
N ARG A 180 -0.75 -5.26 -11.81
CA ARG A 180 0.69 -5.15 -12.09
C ARG A 180 1.45 -4.83 -10.81
N PHE A 181 2.32 -5.76 -10.39
CA PHE A 181 3.19 -5.57 -9.23
C PHE A 181 4.51 -4.90 -9.60
N GLN A 182 4.91 -3.86 -8.86
CA GLN A 182 6.19 -3.17 -9.06
C GLN A 182 6.87 -2.80 -7.75
N ARG A 183 8.19 -2.98 -7.67
CA ARG A 183 8.97 -2.42 -6.57
C ARG A 183 9.08 -0.90 -6.72
N ARG A 184 8.61 -0.13 -5.74
CA ARG A 184 8.74 1.33 -5.69
C ARG A 184 8.78 1.86 -4.27
N ASN A 185 9.55 2.92 -4.04
CA ASN A 185 9.48 3.68 -2.80
C ASN A 185 8.41 4.79 -2.95
N LEU A 186 7.50 4.87 -1.98
CA LEU A 186 6.44 5.87 -1.95
C LEU A 186 6.96 7.32 -1.91
N LEU A 187 8.19 7.54 -1.44
CA LEU A 187 8.81 8.87 -1.37
C LEU A 187 9.42 9.35 -2.70
N ASP A 188 9.54 8.46 -3.68
CA ASP A 188 10.03 8.77 -5.02
C ASP A 188 8.96 9.49 -5.86
N ALA A 189 9.29 9.83 -7.10
CA ALA A 189 8.31 10.38 -8.03
C ALA A 189 7.14 9.39 -8.23
N PRO A 190 5.89 9.88 -8.33
CA PRO A 190 4.74 9.02 -8.54
C PRO A 190 4.87 8.30 -9.89
N PRO A 191 4.29 7.09 -10.03
CA PRO A 191 4.38 6.29 -11.24
C PRO A 191 3.88 7.00 -12.49
N ASP A 192 2.73 7.64 -12.38
CA ASP A 192 2.10 8.41 -13.44
C ASP A 192 1.33 9.57 -12.77
N PRO A 193 1.70 10.83 -13.01
CA PRO A 193 0.99 11.97 -12.43
C PRO A 193 -0.48 12.01 -12.84
N GLN A 194 -1.37 12.28 -11.86
CA GLN A 194 -2.82 12.47 -12.00
C GLN A 194 -3.58 11.34 -12.73
N ARG A 195 -3.02 10.12 -12.77
CA ARG A 195 -3.58 9.00 -13.52
C ARG A 195 -4.63 8.18 -12.75
N PHE A 196 -4.58 8.17 -11.42
CA PHE A 196 -5.30 7.19 -10.62
C PHE A 196 -6.63 7.72 -10.09
N ASP A 197 -7.72 7.06 -10.47
CA ASP A 197 -9.07 7.36 -10.01
C ASP A 197 -9.25 7.01 -8.52
N LEU A 198 -8.54 5.98 -8.06
CA LEU A 198 -8.50 5.55 -6.68
C LEU A 198 -7.06 5.20 -6.27
N VAL A 199 -6.63 5.73 -5.13
CA VAL A 199 -5.34 5.39 -4.50
C VAL A 199 -5.59 4.83 -3.11
N LEU A 200 -4.99 3.68 -2.79
CA LEU A 200 -4.94 3.10 -1.46
C LEU A 200 -3.52 3.26 -0.94
N CYS A 201 -3.35 3.79 0.27
CA CYS A 201 -2.09 3.80 0.98
C CYS A 201 -2.35 3.51 2.45
N ARG A 202 -2.44 2.21 2.77
CA ARG A 202 -3.01 1.75 4.04
C ARG A 202 -1.97 1.11 4.91
N ASN A 203 -1.96 1.52 6.18
CA ASN A 203 -1.05 1.04 7.20
C ASN A 203 0.43 1.23 6.83
N VAL A 204 0.77 2.27 6.05
CA VAL A 204 2.14 2.60 5.62
C VAL A 204 2.61 3.91 6.25
N LEU A 205 1.76 4.94 6.25
CA LEU A 205 2.08 6.29 6.71
C LEU A 205 2.40 6.34 8.20
N LEU A 206 1.88 5.40 8.98
CA LEU A 206 2.15 5.24 10.40
C LEU A 206 3.62 4.90 10.72
N TYR A 207 4.42 4.47 9.74
CA TYR A 207 5.86 4.23 9.90
C TYR A 207 6.73 5.43 9.52
N PHE A 208 6.15 6.50 8.97
CA PHE A 208 6.90 7.68 8.57
C PHE A 208 6.94 8.76 9.67
N ALA A 209 8.08 9.44 9.75
CA ALA A 209 8.19 10.73 10.44
C ALA A 209 7.27 11.77 9.76
N ALA A 210 6.90 12.84 10.47
CA ALA A 210 6.00 13.88 9.97
C ALA A 210 6.41 14.41 8.58
N VAL A 211 7.67 14.80 8.39
CA VAL A 211 8.20 15.30 7.11
C VAL A 211 8.05 14.27 5.96
N ASN A 212 8.34 13.00 6.23
CA ASN A 212 8.18 11.95 5.22
C ASN A 212 6.72 11.62 4.96
N ARG A 213 5.85 11.76 5.96
CA ARG A 213 4.41 11.59 5.82
C ARG A 213 3.80 12.67 4.94
N GLU A 214 4.14 13.93 5.17
CA GLU A 214 3.72 15.06 4.32
C GLU A 214 4.22 14.88 2.88
N ARG A 215 5.49 14.49 2.71
CA ARG A 215 6.06 14.16 1.40
C ARG A 215 5.30 13.03 0.72
N ALA A 216 5.03 11.93 1.42
CA ALA A 216 4.27 10.79 0.89
C ALA A 216 2.86 11.21 0.47
N LEU A 217 2.14 11.96 1.31
CA LEU A 217 0.82 12.51 0.99
C LEU A 217 0.87 13.42 -0.23
N GLY A 218 1.93 14.22 -0.40
CA GLY A 218 2.18 15.02 -1.60
C GLY A 218 2.42 14.16 -2.85
N ARG A 219 3.06 13.00 -2.74
CA ARG A 219 3.24 12.05 -3.86
C ARG A 219 1.94 11.36 -4.23
N LEU A 220 1.16 10.91 -3.23
CA LEU A 220 -0.17 10.32 -3.43
C LEU A 220 -1.08 11.33 -4.13
N ALA A 221 -1.15 12.55 -3.59
CA ALA A 221 -1.83 13.71 -4.16
C ALA A 221 -1.48 13.98 -5.63
N ALA A 222 -0.19 13.91 -5.98
CA ALA A 222 0.26 14.14 -7.35
C ALA A 222 -0.10 13.00 -8.32
N ALA A 223 -0.35 11.79 -7.81
CA ALA A 223 -0.74 10.64 -8.61
C ALA A 223 -2.27 10.52 -8.76
N THR A 224 -3.04 10.96 -7.77
CA THR A 224 -4.51 10.91 -7.78
C THR A 224 -5.08 11.89 -8.81
N ALA A 225 -6.06 11.43 -9.59
CA ALA A 225 -6.84 12.26 -10.50
C ALA A 225 -7.54 13.40 -9.73
N PRO A 226 -7.79 14.58 -10.35
CA PRO A 226 -8.39 15.73 -9.67
C PRO A 226 -9.74 15.44 -8.98
N ASP A 227 -10.52 14.51 -9.52
CA ASP A 227 -11.83 14.06 -9.03
C ASP A 227 -11.78 12.66 -8.37
N GLY A 228 -10.57 12.17 -8.11
CA GLY A 228 -10.29 10.84 -7.58
C GLY A 228 -10.30 10.76 -6.05
N TRP A 229 -10.08 9.54 -5.57
CA TRP A 229 -10.20 9.18 -4.17
C TRP A 229 -8.87 8.67 -3.58
N LEU A 230 -8.68 8.90 -2.29
CA LEU A 230 -7.62 8.33 -1.47
C LEU A 230 -8.25 7.57 -0.30
N MET A 231 -7.75 6.36 -0.07
CA MET A 231 -8.07 5.54 1.10
C MET A 231 -6.81 5.27 1.91
N ILE A 232 -6.86 5.54 3.21
CA ILE A 232 -5.77 5.25 4.16
C ILE A 232 -6.23 4.25 5.22
N GLY A 233 -5.28 3.69 5.98
CA GLY A 233 -5.54 2.66 6.97
C GLY A 233 -6.22 3.21 8.23
N ALA A 234 -6.84 2.30 8.99
CA ALA A 234 -7.37 2.64 10.31
C ALA A 234 -6.25 3.20 11.22
N GLY A 235 -6.52 4.33 11.86
CA GLY A 235 -5.56 5.03 12.72
C GLY A 235 -4.55 5.93 11.99
N GLU A 236 -4.66 6.08 10.67
CA GLU A 236 -3.91 7.06 9.90
C GLU A 236 -4.80 8.29 9.62
N THR A 237 -4.18 9.48 9.47
CA THR A 237 -4.90 10.72 9.17
C THR A 237 -4.16 11.54 8.11
N VAL A 238 -4.93 12.21 7.25
CA VAL A 238 -4.41 13.25 6.34
C VAL A 238 -4.49 14.63 6.98
N THR A 239 -5.44 14.84 7.89
CA THR A 239 -5.71 16.11 8.55
C THR A 239 -4.48 16.59 9.32
N GLY A 240 -4.07 17.83 9.10
CA GLY A 240 -2.85 18.42 9.69
C GLY A 240 -1.55 18.01 9.00
N HIS A 241 -1.61 17.21 7.92
CA HIS A 241 -0.44 16.79 7.14
C HIS A 241 -0.55 17.09 5.64
N SER A 242 -1.74 17.42 5.13
CA SER A 242 -1.94 17.82 3.74
C SER A 242 -3.28 18.54 3.56
N ASP A 243 -3.27 19.65 2.82
CA ASP A 243 -4.49 20.40 2.42
C ASP A 243 -5.06 19.90 1.09
N ALA A 244 -4.46 18.85 0.53
CA ALA A 244 -4.72 18.41 -0.83
C ALA A 244 -5.85 17.36 -0.91
N PHE A 245 -6.40 16.99 0.24
CA PHE A 245 -7.47 16.02 0.40
C PHE A 245 -8.47 16.50 1.45
N SER A 246 -9.76 16.29 1.20
CA SER A 246 -10.83 16.50 2.18
C SER A 246 -11.41 15.15 2.58
N ALA A 247 -11.66 14.94 3.88
CA ALA A 247 -12.39 13.77 4.33
C ALA A 247 -13.76 13.71 3.63
N ALA A 248 -14.12 12.55 3.10
CA ALA A 248 -15.50 12.31 2.69
C ALA A 248 -16.35 12.16 3.96
N CYS A 249 -17.57 12.70 3.96
CA CYS A 249 -18.40 12.76 5.16
C CYS A 249 -18.60 11.37 5.80
N ASP A 250 -18.71 11.35 7.13
CA ASP A 250 -19.09 10.23 8.01
C ASP A 250 -18.25 8.94 7.96
N THR A 251 -17.21 8.87 7.11
CA THR A 251 -16.40 7.65 6.93
C THR A 251 -14.90 7.93 7.13
N SER A 252 -14.40 7.53 8.30
CA SER A 252 -12.98 7.63 8.62
C SER A 252 -12.14 6.84 7.61
N GLY A 253 -11.12 7.49 7.03
CA GLY A 253 -10.14 6.83 6.16
C GLY A 253 -10.38 7.00 4.66
N LEU A 254 -11.51 7.58 4.24
CA LEU A 254 -11.79 7.94 2.84
C LEU A 254 -11.69 9.45 2.62
N TYR A 255 -11.01 9.84 1.54
CA TYR A 255 -10.72 11.23 1.22
C TYR A 255 -10.92 11.50 -0.27
N ARG A 256 -11.48 12.67 -0.57
CA ARG A 256 -11.58 13.18 -1.94
C ARG A 256 -10.40 14.09 -2.25
N ARG A 257 -9.92 14.01 -3.49
CA ARG A 257 -8.91 14.93 -3.99
C ARG A 257 -9.52 16.33 -4.07
N LEU A 258 -8.82 17.31 -3.50
CA LEU A 258 -9.19 18.72 -3.69
C LEU A 258 -8.47 19.27 -4.92
N PRO A 259 -9.14 20.13 -5.71
CA PRO A 259 -8.47 20.94 -6.71
C PRO A 259 -7.36 21.74 -6.00
N ARG A 260 -6.18 21.80 -6.61
CA ARG A 260 -5.05 22.55 -6.04
C ARG A 260 -5.49 24.01 -5.90
N SER A 261 -5.76 24.47 -4.68
CA SER A 261 -5.97 25.89 -4.42
C SER A 261 -4.66 26.62 -4.76
N ALA A 262 -4.76 27.75 -5.46
CA ALA A 262 -3.61 28.62 -5.65
C ALA A 262 -3.04 29.00 -4.28
N PRO A 263 -1.71 29.12 -4.12
CA PRO A 263 -1.12 29.49 -2.83
C PRO A 263 -1.75 30.80 -2.34
N GLN A 264 -2.37 30.78 -1.16
CA GLN A 264 -2.88 31.99 -0.55
C GLN A 264 -1.70 32.91 -0.24
N PRO A 265 -1.75 34.21 -0.61
CA PRO A 265 -0.69 35.14 -0.27
C PRO A 265 -0.57 35.21 1.26
N VAL A 266 0.65 35.01 1.75
CA VAL A 266 1.01 35.15 3.16
C VAL A 266 0.58 36.56 3.59
N LYS A 267 -0.40 36.65 4.50
CA LYS A 267 -0.72 37.91 5.18
C LYS A 267 0.48 38.22 6.08
N LEU A 268 1.41 39.04 5.58
CA LEU A 268 2.36 39.75 6.42
C LEU A 268 1.56 40.63 7.38
N GLY A 269 1.45 40.18 8.63
CA GLY A 269 0.89 40.99 9.70
C GLY A 269 1.76 42.22 9.90
N ILE A 270 1.30 43.36 9.39
CA ILE A 270 1.86 44.66 9.72
C ILE A 270 1.34 44.99 11.12
N GLY A 271 2.17 44.74 12.13
CA GLY A 271 1.92 45.17 13.50
C GLY A 271 1.84 46.70 13.57
N ARG A 272 0.82 47.19 14.27
CA ARG A 272 0.76 48.55 14.81
C ARG A 272 1.09 48.49 16.29
#